data_AF-A0A6G3TEP6-F1
#
_entry.id   AF-A0A6G3TEP6-F1
#
_cell.length_a   1.000
_cell.length_b   1.000
_cell.length_c   1.000
_cell.angle_alpha   90.00
_cell.angle_beta   90.00
_cell.angle_gamma   90.00
#
_symmetry.space_group_name_H-M   'P 1'
#
loop_
_entity.id
_entity.type
_entity.pdbx_description
1 polymer ?
#
loop_
_entity_poly.entity_id
_entity_poly.type
_entity_poly.pdbx_seq_one_letter_code
_entity_poly.pdbx_strand_id
1 'polypeptide(L)'
;MSASTLERTARPRKSRTRSRNVSPRPALVISTLRPHQYDLRPACASLVCPDCKTWVPITGIQAKKQKLVPHDTGRAGKDTAARCQGSNRLVAVDVAFEKWQARLEDGGAETASRRRTPVRRKPMAQPVPAVSQIAARRQAPTGGPGGRRPLWLQRKEQWATTESAVRDADTRRTQLPGGDAPLGAPPVPLKTLHPQHRVS
;
A
#
# COMPACT_ATOMS: atom_id res chain seq x y z
N MET A 1 5.07 48.80 -23.31
CA MET A 1 5.34 47.61 -24.14
C MET A 1 5.57 46.42 -23.21
N SER A 2 4.49 45.83 -22.69
CA SER A 2 4.55 44.71 -21.75
C SER A 2 4.82 43.44 -22.55
N ALA A 3 6.00 42.86 -22.38
CA ALA A 3 6.32 41.57 -22.98
C ALA A 3 5.39 40.51 -22.39
N SER A 4 4.50 39.97 -23.22
CA SER A 4 3.68 38.80 -22.89
C SER A 4 4.61 37.71 -22.34
N THR A 5 4.48 37.44 -21.05
CA THR A 5 5.21 36.37 -20.39
C THR A 5 4.51 35.08 -20.80
N LEU A 6 4.84 34.59 -22.00
CA LEU A 6 4.45 33.24 -22.39
C LEU A 6 4.90 32.34 -21.24
N GLU A 7 3.96 31.67 -20.58
CA GLU A 7 4.27 30.63 -19.61
C GLU A 7 5.03 29.53 -20.35
N ARG A 8 6.36 29.65 -20.38
CA ARG A 8 7.22 28.66 -20.99
C ARG A 8 7.21 27.48 -20.04
N THR A 9 6.48 26.44 -20.39
CA THR A 9 6.55 25.15 -19.71
C THR A 9 7.87 24.46 -20.05
N ALA A 10 8.37 23.66 -19.12
CA ALA A 10 9.64 22.96 -19.23
C ALA A 10 9.70 22.17 -20.54
N ARG A 11 10.82 22.30 -21.26
CA ARG A 11 10.93 21.74 -22.62
C ARG A 11 11.10 20.23 -22.59
N PRO A 12 10.61 19.52 -23.62
CA PRO A 12 10.95 18.12 -23.80
C PRO A 12 12.47 17.97 -23.95
N ARG A 13 13.00 16.89 -23.39
CA ARG A 13 14.43 16.60 -23.39
C ARG A 13 14.90 16.31 -24.81
N LYS A 14 16.05 16.88 -25.18
CA LYS A 14 16.72 16.53 -26.44
C LYS A 14 17.34 15.13 -26.31
N SER A 15 17.48 14.40 -27.41
CA SER A 15 18.21 13.13 -27.42
C SER A 15 19.72 13.32 -27.47
N ARG A 16 20.18 14.42 -28.11
CA ARG A 16 21.60 14.73 -28.27
C ARG A 16 21.91 16.22 -28.08
N THR A 17 23.07 16.49 -27.51
CA THR A 17 23.59 17.85 -27.37
C THR A 17 24.41 18.23 -28.59
N ARG A 18 24.03 19.31 -29.30
CA ARG A 18 24.85 19.95 -30.35
C ARG A 18 25.71 21.11 -29.84
N SER A 19 25.47 21.63 -28.64
CA SER A 19 26.23 22.78 -28.15
C SER A 19 27.67 22.38 -27.84
N ARG A 20 28.64 23.24 -28.18
CA ARG A 20 30.02 23.11 -27.71
C ARG A 20 30.18 23.50 -26.24
N ASN A 21 29.27 24.33 -25.72
CA ASN A 21 29.28 24.81 -24.34
C ASN A 21 29.24 23.64 -23.32
N VAL A 22 29.97 23.84 -22.23
CA VAL A 22 30.15 22.95 -21.09
C VAL A 22 29.93 23.77 -19.82
N SER A 23 29.21 23.21 -18.84
CA SER A 23 29.01 23.88 -17.56
C SER A 23 30.36 24.11 -16.84
N PRO A 24 30.57 25.26 -16.16
CA PRO A 24 31.77 25.51 -15.36
C PRO A 24 31.84 24.65 -14.10
N ARG A 25 30.78 23.90 -13.78
CA ARG A 25 30.73 23.01 -12.61
C ARG A 25 31.72 21.84 -12.74
N PRO A 26 32.25 21.33 -11.62
CA PRO A 26 33.16 20.19 -11.63
C PRO A 26 32.50 18.97 -12.29
N ALA A 27 33.30 18.13 -12.94
CA ALA A 27 32.79 16.92 -13.59
C ALA A 27 32.04 16.04 -12.57
N LEU A 28 30.92 15.46 -13.01
CA LEU A 28 30.17 14.51 -12.22
C LEU A 28 30.79 13.12 -12.40
N VAL A 29 31.38 12.59 -11.34
CA VAL A 29 31.92 11.23 -11.30
C VAL A 29 30.76 10.26 -11.10
N ILE A 30 30.58 9.28 -11.99
CA ILE A 30 29.41 8.41 -11.98
C ILE A 30 29.36 7.53 -10.73
N SER A 31 30.49 7.04 -10.24
CA SER A 31 30.54 6.20 -9.03
C SER A 31 30.01 6.86 -7.76
N THR A 32 29.90 8.20 -7.73
CA THR A 32 29.28 8.93 -6.62
C THR A 32 27.76 8.74 -6.54
N LEU A 33 27.15 8.28 -7.63
CA LEU A 33 25.72 7.94 -7.70
C LEU A 33 25.50 6.47 -7.36
N ARG A 34 24.30 6.15 -6.88
CA ARG A 34 23.91 4.75 -6.63
C ARG A 34 23.77 4.00 -7.97
N PRO A 35 24.03 2.68 -8.03
CA PRO A 35 23.98 1.90 -9.27
C PRO A 35 22.68 2.02 -10.06
N HIS A 36 21.54 2.17 -9.38
CA HIS A 36 20.21 2.35 -10.00
C HIS A 36 19.91 3.79 -10.45
N GLN A 37 20.81 4.74 -10.19
CA GLN A 37 20.67 6.14 -10.58
C GLN A 37 21.41 6.47 -11.87
N TYR A 38 22.02 5.48 -12.53
CA TYR A 38 22.64 5.64 -13.83
C TYR A 38 22.55 4.35 -14.66
N ASP A 39 22.57 4.53 -15.98
CA ASP A 39 22.54 3.49 -17.00
C ASP A 39 23.72 3.70 -17.94
N LEU A 40 24.59 2.69 -18.06
CA LEU A 40 25.78 2.74 -18.91
C LEU A 40 25.60 2.03 -20.26
N ARG A 41 24.41 1.51 -20.58
CA ARG A 41 24.16 0.87 -21.87
C ARG A 41 24.44 1.84 -23.03
N PRO A 42 25.25 1.47 -24.04
CA PRO A 42 25.64 2.40 -25.11
C PRO A 42 24.48 3.07 -25.84
N ALA A 43 23.35 2.38 -26.00
CA ALA A 43 22.15 2.91 -26.65
C ALA A 43 21.36 3.92 -25.78
N CYS A 44 21.45 3.80 -24.45
CA CYS A 44 20.57 4.50 -23.50
C CYS A 44 21.34 5.14 -22.33
N ALA A 45 22.62 5.48 -22.56
CA ALA A 45 23.49 6.04 -21.54
C ALA A 45 22.85 7.26 -20.88
N SER A 46 22.52 7.17 -19.60
CA SER A 46 21.78 8.21 -18.88
C SER A 46 22.06 8.16 -17.38
N LEU A 47 21.83 9.26 -16.68
CA LEU A 47 21.95 9.31 -15.22
C LEU A 47 20.94 10.26 -14.60
N VAL A 48 20.69 10.11 -13.31
CA VAL A 48 19.90 11.04 -12.51
C VAL A 48 20.74 12.26 -12.17
N CYS A 49 20.34 13.43 -12.68
CA CYS A 49 21.01 14.67 -12.32
C CYS A 49 20.85 14.97 -10.82
N PRO A 50 21.94 15.25 -10.07
CA PRO A 50 21.84 15.48 -8.62
C PRO A 50 21.09 16.77 -8.26
N ASP A 51 21.12 17.78 -9.15
CA ASP A 51 20.49 19.08 -8.90
C ASP A 51 18.96 19.04 -9.04
N CYS A 52 18.44 18.37 -10.08
CA CYS A 52 17.01 18.37 -10.40
C CYS A 52 16.34 16.99 -10.30
N LYS A 53 17.09 15.93 -9.98
CA LYS A 53 16.62 14.55 -9.83
C LYS A 53 15.93 13.96 -11.06
N THR A 54 16.10 14.57 -12.23
CA THR A 54 15.56 14.04 -13.48
C THR A 54 16.57 13.08 -14.14
N TRP A 55 16.06 12.08 -14.84
CA TRP A 55 16.87 11.24 -15.72
C TRP A 55 17.30 12.04 -16.95
N VAL A 56 18.61 12.08 -17.19
CA VAL A 56 19.24 12.90 -18.24
C VAL A 56 20.20 12.03 -19.07
N PRO A 57 20.07 12.02 -20.40
CA PRO A 57 21.01 11.30 -21.26
C PRO A 57 22.43 11.88 -21.19
N ILE A 58 23.40 10.99 -21.33
CA ILE A 58 24.81 11.34 -21.49
C ILE A 58 25.09 11.39 -22.99
N THR A 59 25.47 12.56 -23.48
CA THR A 59 25.89 12.71 -24.88
C THR A 59 27.26 12.11 -25.07
N GLY A 60 27.37 11.16 -26.00
CA GLY A 60 28.64 10.62 -26.48
C GLY A 60 29.39 9.84 -25.40
N ILE A 61 28.79 8.78 -24.86
CA ILE A 61 29.43 7.93 -23.85
C ILE A 61 30.80 7.37 -24.31
N GLN A 62 30.93 7.09 -25.61
CA GLN A 62 32.18 6.66 -26.27
C GLN A 62 33.06 7.83 -26.76
N ALA A 63 32.59 9.07 -26.67
CA ALA A 63 33.36 10.23 -27.10
C ALA A 63 34.39 10.62 -26.04
N LYS A 64 35.44 11.34 -26.46
CA LYS A 64 36.50 11.84 -25.55
C LYS A 64 35.97 12.73 -24.41
N LYS A 65 34.80 13.36 -24.57
CA LYS A 65 34.17 14.23 -23.58
C LYS A 65 32.69 13.89 -23.44
N GLN A 66 32.33 13.21 -22.37
CA GLN A 66 30.96 12.91 -22.00
C GLN A 66 30.32 14.10 -21.27
N LYS A 67 29.06 14.40 -21.59
CA LYS A 67 28.32 15.46 -20.90
C LYS A 67 26.82 15.23 -20.87
N LEU A 68 26.18 15.80 -19.86
CA LEU A 68 24.73 15.78 -19.74
C LEU A 68 24.05 16.59 -20.82
N VAL A 69 22.97 16.05 -21.36
CA VAL A 69 22.11 16.79 -22.28
C VAL A 69 21.47 17.99 -21.58
N PRO A 70 21.29 19.11 -22.30
CA PRO A 70 20.37 20.16 -21.90
C PRO A 70 19.02 19.67 -21.39
N HIS A 71 18.77 19.86 -20.10
CA HIS A 71 17.46 19.66 -19.46
C HIS A 71 17.03 20.87 -18.61
N ASP A 72 15.72 21.05 -18.48
CA ASP A 72 15.12 22.04 -17.58
C ASP A 72 14.83 21.37 -16.21
N THR A 73 14.60 22.15 -15.16
CA THR A 73 14.13 21.67 -13.85
C THR A 73 12.62 21.43 -13.93
N GLY A 74 12.16 20.30 -13.43
CA GLY A 74 10.73 19.95 -13.43
C GLY A 74 10.28 19.07 -14.59
N ARG A 75 8.98 18.76 -14.60
CA ARG A 75 8.31 17.90 -15.58
C ARG A 75 8.00 18.69 -16.84
N ALA A 76 8.45 18.16 -17.97
CA ALA A 76 8.20 18.73 -19.28
C ALA A 76 6.69 18.96 -19.53
N GLY A 77 6.34 20.13 -20.07
CA GLY A 77 4.96 20.52 -20.39
C GLY A 77 4.08 20.88 -19.18
N LYS A 78 4.57 20.73 -17.95
CA LYS A 78 3.80 21.03 -16.72
C LYS A 78 4.41 22.15 -15.89
N ASP A 79 5.69 22.03 -15.57
CA ASP A 79 6.37 22.97 -14.68
C ASP A 79 6.97 24.13 -15.49
N THR A 80 7.34 25.23 -14.83
CA THR A 80 8.00 26.37 -15.47
C THR A 80 9.36 25.98 -16.07
N ALA A 81 9.69 26.51 -17.24
CA ALA A 81 10.94 26.27 -17.96
C ALA A 81 12.13 26.99 -17.31
N ALA A 82 12.54 26.51 -16.14
CA ALA A 82 13.78 26.93 -15.51
C ALA A 82 14.92 25.99 -15.93
N ARG A 83 16.03 26.56 -16.42
CA ARG A 83 17.18 25.77 -16.87
C ARG A 83 17.88 25.14 -15.66
N CYS A 84 18.13 23.83 -15.67
CA CYS A 84 18.86 23.19 -14.58
C CYS A 84 20.33 23.64 -14.56
N GLN A 85 20.84 23.99 -13.38
CA GLN A 85 22.25 24.37 -13.15
C GLN A 85 23.23 23.24 -13.48
N GLY A 86 22.78 21.98 -13.36
CA GLY A 86 23.52 20.77 -13.75
C GLY A 86 23.47 20.47 -15.26
N SER A 87 22.81 21.29 -16.07
CA SER A 87 22.80 21.12 -17.52
C SER A 87 24.19 21.23 -18.14
N ASN A 88 24.47 20.48 -19.21
CA ASN A 88 25.77 20.50 -19.92
C ASN A 88 26.98 20.20 -19.02
N ARG A 89 26.78 19.62 -17.84
CA ARG A 89 27.85 19.24 -16.92
C ARG A 89 28.64 18.07 -17.50
N LEU A 90 29.97 18.12 -17.38
CA LEU A 90 30.83 17.01 -17.76
C LEU A 90 30.54 15.81 -16.88
N VAL A 91 30.69 14.63 -17.47
CA VAL A 91 30.51 13.36 -16.78
C VAL A 91 31.82 12.58 -16.89
N ALA A 92 32.36 12.13 -15.76
CA ALA A 92 33.49 11.23 -15.72
C ALA A 92 32.95 9.81 -15.49
N VAL A 93 33.07 8.96 -16.52
CA VAL A 93 32.69 7.56 -16.46
C VAL A 93 33.87 6.76 -15.92
N ASP A 94 33.86 6.51 -14.61
CA ASP A 94 34.93 5.81 -13.88
C ASP A 94 34.57 4.35 -13.55
N VAL A 95 33.34 3.93 -13.90
CA VAL A 95 32.84 2.58 -13.70
C VAL A 95 32.77 1.87 -15.05
N ALA A 96 33.42 0.70 -15.14
CA ALA A 96 33.32 -0.18 -16.30
C ALA A 96 31.89 -0.71 -16.46
N PHE A 97 31.46 -0.93 -17.71
CA PHE A 97 30.10 -1.37 -18.04
C PHE A 97 29.77 -2.70 -17.35
N GLU A 98 30.69 -3.65 -17.40
CA GLU A 98 30.58 -4.99 -16.84
C GLU A 98 30.39 -4.94 -15.31
N LYS A 99 31.15 -4.05 -14.64
CA LYS A 99 31.06 -3.85 -13.19
C LYS A 99 29.74 -3.24 -12.77
N TRP A 100 29.20 -2.32 -13.57
CA TRP A 100 27.88 -1.76 -13.34
C TRP A 100 26.78 -2.79 -13.58
N GLN A 101 26.86 -3.55 -14.67
CA GLN A 101 25.89 -4.60 -14.99
C GLN A 101 25.82 -5.65 -13.88
N ALA A 102 26.97 -6.15 -13.42
CA ALA A 102 27.04 -7.11 -12.32
C ALA A 102 26.38 -6.59 -11.04
N ARG A 103 26.57 -5.31 -10.68
CA ARG A 103 25.93 -4.69 -9.51
C ARG A 103 24.40 -4.62 -9.61
N LEU A 104 23.86 -4.46 -10.81
CA LEU A 104 22.40 -4.47 -11.02
C LEU A 104 21.83 -5.89 -10.98
N GLU A 105 22.52 -6.85 -11.58
CA GLU A 105 22.12 -8.27 -11.56
C GLU A 105 22.14 -8.83 -10.14
N ASP A 106 23.19 -8.54 -9.36
CA ASP A 106 23.34 -8.97 -7.98
C ASP A 106 22.22 -8.41 -7.07
N GLY A 107 21.95 -7.10 -7.14
CA GLY A 107 20.82 -6.49 -6.41
C GLY A 107 19.45 -7.02 -6.86
N GLY A 108 19.32 -7.39 -8.13
CA GLY A 108 18.16 -8.09 -8.67
C GLY A 108 17.99 -9.49 -8.08
N ALA A 109 19.07 -10.27 -7.98
CA ALA A 109 19.09 -11.60 -7.40
C ALA A 109 18.73 -11.57 -5.89
N GLU A 110 19.30 -10.63 -5.13
CA GLU A 110 18.95 -10.42 -3.72
C GLU A 110 17.47 -10.09 -3.53
N THR A 111 16.88 -9.28 -4.43
CA THR A 111 15.46 -8.92 -4.33
C THR A 111 14.55 -10.05 -4.79
N ALA A 112 14.91 -10.75 -5.87
CA ALA A 112 14.15 -11.88 -6.42
C ALA A 112 14.15 -13.11 -5.50
N SER A 113 15.22 -13.30 -4.72
CA SER A 113 15.31 -14.37 -3.71
C SER A 113 14.33 -14.18 -2.54
N ARG A 114 13.74 -12.99 -2.37
CA ARG A 114 12.69 -12.76 -1.37
C ARG A 114 11.45 -13.56 -1.75
N ARG A 115 11.18 -14.66 -1.04
CA ARG A 115 9.93 -15.40 -1.18
C ARG A 115 8.74 -14.47 -0.93
N ARG A 116 7.83 -14.40 -1.90
CA ARG A 116 6.55 -13.72 -1.75
C ARG A 116 5.80 -14.35 -0.57
N THR A 117 5.49 -13.58 0.46
CA THR A 117 4.64 -14.04 1.55
C THR A 117 3.25 -14.34 0.98
N PRO A 118 2.71 -15.57 1.13
CA PRO A 118 1.37 -15.86 0.65
C PRO A 118 0.37 -15.02 1.44
N VAL A 119 -0.38 -14.16 0.75
CA VAL A 119 -1.48 -13.41 1.37
C VAL A 119 -2.60 -14.40 1.68
N ARG A 120 -2.74 -14.82 2.94
CA ARG A 120 -3.94 -15.53 3.40
C ARG A 120 -5.13 -14.59 3.30
N ARG A 121 -5.98 -14.76 2.28
CA ARG A 121 -7.24 -14.04 2.18
C ARG A 121 -8.17 -14.56 3.27
N LYS A 122 -8.80 -13.64 4.01
CA LYS A 122 -9.87 -13.98 4.95
C LYS A 122 -10.96 -14.71 4.15
N PRO A 123 -11.38 -15.93 4.55
CA PRO A 123 -12.52 -16.60 3.91
C PRO A 123 -13.72 -15.65 3.93
N MET A 124 -14.30 -15.39 2.75
CA MET A 124 -15.53 -14.61 2.70
C MET A 124 -16.63 -15.48 3.29
N ALA A 125 -17.32 -14.96 4.31
CA ALA A 125 -18.52 -15.61 4.80
C ALA A 125 -19.54 -15.69 3.65
N GLN A 126 -20.23 -16.82 3.55
CA GLN A 126 -21.35 -16.93 2.62
C GLN A 126 -22.36 -15.81 2.94
N PRO A 127 -22.93 -15.15 1.92
CA PRO A 127 -23.97 -14.15 2.13
C PRO A 127 -25.08 -14.73 3.01
N VAL A 128 -25.47 -13.99 4.04
CA VAL A 128 -26.59 -14.38 4.91
C VAL A 128 -27.84 -14.48 4.04
N PRO A 129 -28.69 -15.53 4.20
CA PRO A 129 -29.94 -15.63 3.44
C PRO A 129 -30.81 -14.40 3.66
N ALA A 130 -31.55 -14.01 2.63
CA ALA A 130 -32.44 -12.86 2.69
C ALA A 130 -33.48 -13.03 3.83
N VAL A 131 -33.88 -11.91 4.45
CA VAL A 131 -34.87 -11.91 5.55
C VAL A 131 -36.16 -12.64 5.16
N SER A 132 -36.56 -12.54 3.88
CA SER A 132 -37.71 -13.27 3.32
C SER A 132 -37.52 -14.79 3.33
N GLN A 133 -36.32 -15.29 3.03
CA GLN A 133 -36.00 -16.73 3.08
C GLN A 133 -35.94 -17.26 4.51
N ILE A 134 -35.43 -16.45 5.45
CA ILE A 134 -35.43 -16.80 6.88
C ILE A 134 -36.87 -16.86 7.41
N ALA A 135 -37.71 -15.88 7.05
CA ALA A 135 -39.12 -15.85 7.42
C ALA A 135 -39.90 -17.04 6.82
N ALA A 136 -39.68 -17.34 5.53
CA ALA A 136 -40.29 -18.50 4.88
C ALA A 136 -39.85 -19.82 5.53
N ARG A 137 -38.58 -19.96 5.92
CA ARG A 137 -38.07 -21.14 6.62
C ARG A 137 -38.62 -21.27 8.05
N ARG A 138 -38.94 -20.15 8.70
CA ARG A 138 -39.67 -20.11 9.98
C ARG A 138 -41.15 -20.46 9.84
N GLN A 139 -41.75 -20.14 8.70
CA GLN A 139 -43.16 -20.37 8.39
C GLN A 139 -43.41 -21.72 7.72
N ALA A 140 -42.36 -22.39 7.22
CA ALA A 140 -42.45 -23.75 6.70
C ALA A 140 -43.14 -24.62 7.75
N PRO A 141 -44.34 -25.15 7.48
CA PRO A 141 -45.02 -26.00 8.42
C PRO A 141 -44.20 -27.27 8.54
N THR A 142 -43.72 -27.59 9.75
CA THR A 142 -43.43 -28.98 10.10
C THR A 142 -44.76 -29.72 10.02
N GLY A 143 -45.04 -30.28 8.84
CA GLY A 143 -46.23 -31.07 8.57
C GLY A 143 -46.18 -32.35 9.39
N GLY A 144 -46.92 -32.36 10.49
CA GLY A 144 -47.30 -33.54 11.24
C GLY A 144 -48.60 -33.22 11.99
N PRO A 145 -49.70 -33.98 11.81
CA PRO A 145 -50.97 -33.67 12.46
C PRO A 145 -50.91 -34.19 13.90
N GLY A 146 -50.79 -33.28 14.87
CA GLY A 146 -50.81 -33.65 16.28
C GLY A 146 -50.46 -32.48 17.19
N GLY A 147 -51.50 -31.84 17.76
CA GLY A 147 -51.46 -30.96 18.93
C GLY A 147 -50.15 -30.21 19.21
N ARG A 148 -49.95 -29.05 18.59
CA ARG A 148 -48.86 -28.15 18.99
C ARG A 148 -49.16 -27.59 20.38
N ARG A 149 -48.52 -28.16 21.41
CA ARG A 149 -48.38 -27.51 22.71
C ARG A 149 -47.81 -26.09 22.49
N PRO A 150 -48.33 -25.06 23.17
CA PRO A 150 -47.77 -23.71 23.10
C PRO A 150 -46.26 -23.73 23.37
N LEU A 151 -45.48 -23.00 22.56
CA LEU A 151 -44.00 -23.00 22.64
C LEU A 151 -43.45 -22.64 24.04
N TRP A 152 -44.21 -21.89 24.85
CA TRP A 152 -43.80 -21.54 26.21
C TRP A 152 -43.86 -22.73 27.19
N LEU A 153 -44.77 -23.69 26.99
CA LEU A 153 -44.84 -24.92 27.79
C LEU A 153 -43.65 -25.83 27.49
N GLN A 154 -43.32 -26.00 26.21
CA GLN A 154 -42.16 -26.77 25.79
C GLN A 154 -40.85 -26.16 26.33
N ARG A 155 -40.76 -24.83 26.36
CA ARG A 155 -39.63 -24.13 26.98
C ARG A 155 -39.55 -24.34 28.48
N LYS A 156 -40.68 -24.37 29.21
CA LYS A 156 -40.70 -24.68 30.65
C LYS A 156 -40.19 -26.09 30.93
N GLU A 157 -40.63 -27.08 30.16
CA GLU A 157 -40.17 -28.47 30.29
C GLU A 157 -38.67 -28.59 29.99
N GLN A 158 -38.20 -27.98 28.90
CA GLN A 158 -36.76 -27.94 28.56
C GLN A 158 -35.93 -27.28 29.66
N TRP A 159 -36.42 -26.19 30.25
CA TRP A 159 -35.73 -25.53 31.36
C TRP A 159 -35.68 -26.40 32.60
N ALA A 160 -36.79 -27.05 32.97
CA ALA A 160 -36.84 -27.98 34.10
C ALA A 160 -35.81 -29.12 33.96
N THR A 161 -35.60 -29.65 32.75
CA THR A 161 -34.58 -30.68 32.49
C THR A 161 -33.16 -30.17 32.66
N THR A 162 -32.91 -28.89 32.38
CA THR A 162 -31.54 -28.33 32.34
C THR A 162 -31.18 -27.54 33.61
N GLU A 163 -32.17 -27.21 34.45
CA GLU A 163 -32.03 -26.32 35.60
C GLU A 163 -31.00 -26.82 36.62
N SER A 164 -30.98 -28.12 36.92
CA SER A 164 -30.01 -28.71 37.85
C SER A 164 -28.58 -28.58 37.33
N ALA A 165 -28.36 -28.90 36.06
CA ALA A 165 -27.04 -28.80 35.42
C ALA A 165 -26.52 -27.35 35.39
N VAL A 166 -27.41 -26.37 35.19
CA VAL A 166 -27.07 -24.94 35.27
C VAL A 166 -26.70 -24.56 36.70
N ARG A 167 -27.49 -24.97 37.70
CA ARG A 167 -27.21 -24.73 39.13
C ARG A 167 -25.87 -25.32 39.57
N ASP A 168 -25.55 -26.53 39.12
CA ASP A 168 -24.27 -27.17 39.41
C ASP A 168 -23.09 -26.43 38.75
N ALA A 169 -23.27 -25.97 37.51
CA ALA A 169 -22.27 -25.18 36.82
C ALA A 169 -22.01 -23.83 37.51
N ASP A 170 -23.07 -23.16 37.98
CA ASP A 170 -22.95 -21.90 38.72
C ASP A 170 -22.28 -22.12 40.09
N THR A 171 -22.62 -23.20 40.79
CA THR A 171 -21.96 -23.57 42.06
C THR A 171 -20.47 -23.80 41.85
N ARG A 172 -20.08 -24.55 40.81
CA ARG A 172 -18.66 -24.74 40.47
C ARG A 172 -17.96 -23.42 40.13
N ARG A 173 -18.64 -22.51 39.42
CA ARG A 173 -18.10 -21.18 39.10
C ARG A 173 -17.82 -20.35 40.36
N THR A 174 -18.66 -20.46 41.39
CA THR A 174 -18.45 -19.74 42.67
C THR A 174 -17.28 -20.27 43.50
N GLN A 175 -16.82 -21.50 43.24
CA GLN A 175 -15.72 -22.14 43.97
C GLN A 175 -14.35 -21.98 43.27
N LEU A 176 -14.29 -21.31 42.12
CA LEU A 176 -13.01 -21.04 41.44
C LEU A 176 -12.17 -20.05 42.27
N PRO A 177 -10.89 -20.34 42.55
CA PRO A 177 -9.98 -19.39 43.17
C PRO A 177 -9.82 -18.16 42.26
N GLY A 178 -9.76 -16.96 42.86
CA GLY A 178 -9.90 -15.66 42.17
C GLY A 178 -8.91 -15.35 41.03
N GLY A 179 -7.98 -16.24 40.72
CA GLY A 179 -7.03 -16.12 39.61
C GLY A 179 -7.47 -16.77 38.28
N ASP A 180 -8.45 -17.69 38.29
CA ASP A 180 -8.93 -18.41 37.08
C ASP A 180 -10.31 -17.95 36.60
N ALA A 181 -10.85 -16.87 37.18
CA ALA A 181 -12.05 -16.26 36.64
C ALA A 181 -11.74 -15.63 35.27
N PRO A 182 -12.50 -15.93 34.20
CA PRO A 182 -12.37 -15.18 32.95
C PRO A 182 -12.56 -13.70 33.28
N LEU A 183 -11.63 -12.84 32.82
CA LEU A 183 -11.64 -11.39 33.03
C LEU A 183 -13.08 -10.90 32.97
N GLY A 184 -13.61 -10.49 34.13
CA GLY A 184 -15.04 -10.34 34.35
C GLY A 184 -15.71 -9.59 33.19
N ALA A 185 -16.82 -10.14 32.70
CA ALA A 185 -17.64 -9.41 31.76
C ALA A 185 -17.95 -8.04 32.38
N PRO A 186 -17.80 -6.93 31.61
CA PRO A 186 -18.08 -5.61 32.13
C PRO A 186 -19.46 -5.60 32.81
N PRO A 187 -19.61 -4.93 33.97
CA PRO A 187 -20.81 -5.00 34.77
C PRO A 187 -22.02 -4.64 33.90
N VAL A 188 -22.93 -5.60 33.76
CA VAL A 188 -24.16 -5.40 32.99
C VAL A 188 -25.05 -4.48 33.83
N PRO A 189 -25.61 -3.41 33.27
CA PRO A 189 -26.50 -2.53 34.01
C PRO A 189 -27.68 -3.32 34.58
N LEU A 190 -27.78 -3.39 35.91
CA LEU A 190 -28.92 -4.02 36.61
C LEU A 190 -30.21 -3.18 36.52
N LYS A 191 -30.09 -1.92 36.11
CA LYS A 191 -31.22 -1.07 35.76
C LYS A 191 -31.63 -1.34 34.32
N THR A 192 -32.83 -1.87 34.15
CA THR A 192 -33.51 -1.92 32.85
C THR A 192 -33.67 -0.48 32.35
N LEU A 193 -32.96 -0.10 31.28
CA LEU A 193 -33.14 1.19 30.65
C LEU A 193 -34.47 1.18 29.88
N HIS A 194 -35.46 1.89 30.40
CA HIS A 194 -36.69 2.14 29.66
C HIS A 194 -36.46 3.30 28.69
N PRO A 195 -36.61 3.11 27.37
CA PRO A 195 -36.59 4.22 26.43
C PRO A 195 -37.75 5.16 26.77
N GLN A 196 -37.45 6.39 27.16
CA GLN A 196 -38.46 7.43 27.27
C GLN A 196 -38.89 7.80 25.85
N HIS A 197 -40.14 7.46 25.50
CA HIS A 197 -40.77 8.04 24.31
C HIS A 197 -40.80 9.55 24.50
N ARG A 198 -40.11 10.27 23.62
CA ARG A 198 -40.25 11.72 23.50
C ARG A 198 -41.69 11.98 23.06
N VAL A 199 -42.51 12.53 23.95
CA VAL A 199 -43.82 13.06 23.58
C VAL A 199 -43.54 14.29 22.73
N SER A 200 -44.02 14.25 21.49
CA SER A 200 -43.97 15.35 20.53
C SER A 200 -44.69 16.59 21.04
#